data_AF-A0A3P7LAH4-F1
#
_entry.id   AF-A0A3P7LAH4-F1
#
_cell.length_a   1.000
_cell.length_b   1.000
_cell.length_c   1.000
_cell.angle_alpha   90.00
_cell.angle_beta   90.00
_cell.angle_gamma   90.00
#
_symmetry.space_group_name_H-M   'P 1'
#
loop_
_entity.id
_entity.type
_entity.pdbx_description
1 polymer ?
#
loop_
_entity_poly.entity_id
_entity_poly.type
_entity_poly.pdbx_seq_one_letter_code
_entity_poly.pdbx_strand_id
1 'polypeptide(L)'
;MKENDACLVESAGLPVMMKISRREKCTVSIVGAVTNEKRVVLTNFADAEDDRKPVDFDTKILGERQMKEFHLTSLSSKLRELELPAGLTVRQALEMVLRLPSVASKRCDA
;
A
#
# COMPACT_ATOMS: atom_id res chain seq x y z
N MET A 1 6.50 -7.52 -5.26
CA MET A 1 7.14 -6.78 -6.37
C MET A 1 6.74 -5.32 -6.20
N LYS A 2 7.70 -4.41 -6.06
CA LYS A 2 7.43 -2.96 -6.05
C LYS A 2 7.51 -2.46 -7.50
N GLU A 3 6.87 -1.33 -7.80
CA GLU A 3 6.88 -0.69 -9.14
C GLU A 3 6.09 -1.45 -10.24
N ASN A 4 4.97 -2.07 -9.87
CA ASN A 4 4.01 -2.61 -10.84
C ASN A 4 2.68 -1.87 -10.74
N ASP A 5 2.19 -1.42 -11.89
CA ASP A 5 0.88 -0.79 -12.03
C ASP A 5 0.05 -1.54 -13.08
N ALA A 6 -1.28 -1.52 -12.91
CA ALA A 6 -2.24 -2.01 -13.88
C ALA A 6 -3.13 -0.87 -14.35
N CYS A 7 -3.34 -0.76 -15.66
CA CYS A 7 -4.24 0.23 -16.24
C CYS A 7 -5.09 -0.38 -17.34
N LEU A 8 -6.25 0.22 -17.58
CA LEU A 8 -7.10 -0.11 -18.72
C LEU A 8 -6.73 0.80 -19.89
N VAL A 9 -6.59 0.19 -21.05
CA VAL A 9 -6.28 0.88 -22.30
C VAL A 9 -7.28 0.41 -23.34
N GLU A 10 -7.81 1.35 -24.12
CA GLU A 10 -8.62 1.01 -25.28
C GLU A 10 -7.79 0.23 -26.31
N SER A 11 -8.37 -0.80 -26.94
CA SER A 11 -7.66 -1.66 -27.88
C SER A 11 -6.98 -0.89 -29.01
N ALA A 12 -7.59 0.20 -29.50
CA ALA A 12 -7.02 1.07 -30.53
C ALA A 12 -5.76 1.83 -30.07
N GLY A 13 -5.59 2.03 -28.76
CA GLY A 13 -4.45 2.71 -28.15
C GLY A 13 -3.24 1.82 -27.86
N LEU A 14 -3.36 0.49 -27.97
CA LEU A 14 -2.26 -0.45 -27.69
C LEU A 14 -0.98 -0.18 -28.50
N PRO A 15 -1.03 0.15 -29.81
CA PRO A 15 0.19 0.46 -30.57
C PRO A 15 0.94 1.69 -30.02
N VAL A 16 0.19 2.70 -29.56
CA VAL A 16 0.76 3.92 -28.96
C VAL A 16 1.38 3.59 -27.60
N MET A 17 0.69 2.81 -26.77
CA MET A 17 1.21 2.36 -25.47
C MET A 17 2.53 1.58 -25.62
N MET A 18 2.60 0.65 -26.58
CA MET A 18 3.83 -0.10 -26.87
C MET A 18 4.97 0.77 -27.42
N LYS A 19 4.64 1.85 -28.14
CA LYS A 19 5.65 2.81 -28.59
C LYS A 19 6.21 3.63 -27.43
N ILE A 20 5.35 4.07 -26.51
CA ILE A 20 5.75 4.79 -25.30
C ILE A 20 6.61 3.89 -24.41
N SER A 21 6.19 2.64 -24.17
CA SER A 21 6.92 1.71 -23.32
C SER A 21 8.36 1.46 -23.81
N ARG A 22 8.54 1.27 -25.13
CA ARG A 22 9.87 1.14 -25.75
C ARG A 22 10.72 2.41 -25.61
N ARG A 23 10.11 3.59 -25.74
CA ARG A 23 10.81 4.88 -25.60
C ARG A 23 11.31 5.09 -24.17
N GLU A 24 10.46 4.81 -23.19
CA GLU A 24 10.77 5.01 -21.76
C GLU A 24 11.51 3.81 -21.13
N LYS A 25 11.77 2.74 -21.90
CA LYS A 25 12.36 1.48 -21.42
C LYS A 25 11.56 0.86 -20.27
N CYS A 26 10.24 1.01 -20.31
CA CYS A 26 9.31 0.44 -19.34
C CYS A 26 8.75 -0.89 -19.86
N THR A 27 8.69 -1.90 -18.98
CA THR A 27 8.12 -3.21 -19.32
C THR A 27 6.60 -3.13 -19.24
N VAL A 28 5.93 -3.39 -20.37
CA VAL A 28 4.46 -3.47 -20.45
C VAL A 28 4.06 -4.85 -20.94
N SER A 29 3.14 -5.50 -20.23
CA SER A 29 2.55 -6.77 -20.62
C SER A 29 1.04 -6.65 -20.69
N ILE A 30 0.44 -7.22 -21.74
CA ILE A 30 -1.01 -7.31 -21.87
C ILE A 30 -1.43 -8.58 -21.13
N VAL A 31 -2.10 -8.39 -19.99
CA VAL A 31 -2.44 -9.49 -19.05
C VAL A 31 -3.87 -10.00 -19.20
N GLY A 32 -4.71 -9.35 -20.01
CA GLY A 32 -6.10 -9.77 -20.23
C GLY A 32 -6.92 -8.74 -21.01
N ALA A 33 -8.21 -9.03 -21.11
CA ALA A 33 -9.20 -8.14 -21.71
C ALA A 33 -10.41 -8.02 -20.77
N VAL A 34 -11.06 -6.86 -20.80
CA VAL A 34 -12.33 -6.65 -20.09
C VAL A 34 -13.47 -7.10 -20.99
N THR A 35 -14.34 -7.92 -20.45
CA THR A 35 -15.56 -8.35 -21.10
C THR A 35 -16.79 -7.79 -20.38
N ASN A 36 -17.98 -8.04 -20.93
CA ASN A 36 -19.23 -7.62 -20.30
C ASN A 36 -19.70 -8.62 -19.23
N GLU A 37 -18.95 -9.69 -18.97
CA GLU A 37 -19.26 -10.65 -17.93
C GLU A 37 -18.80 -10.14 -16.56
N LYS A 38 -19.63 -10.36 -15.53
CA LYS A 38 -19.30 -10.05 -14.13
C LYS A 38 -18.44 -11.15 -13.50
N ARG A 39 -17.39 -11.59 -14.18
CA ARG A 39 -16.63 -12.79 -13.82
C ARG A 39 -15.14 -12.56 -14.04
N VAL A 40 -14.31 -13.08 -13.15
CA VAL A 40 -12.84 -13.09 -13.31
C VAL A 40 -12.42 -14.51 -13.66
N VAL A 41 -11.71 -14.66 -14.77
CA VAL A 41 -11.20 -15.94 -15.24
C VAL A 41 -9.71 -15.81 -15.54
N LEU A 42 -8.90 -16.66 -14.91
CA LEU A 42 -7.49 -16.83 -15.27
C LEU A 42 -7.35 -18.00 -16.22
N THR A 43 -6.79 -17.72 -17.39
CA THR A 43 -6.51 -18.70 -18.45
C THR A 43 -5.01 -18.74 -18.74
N ASN A 44 -4.55 -19.70 -19.54
CA ASN A 44 -3.15 -19.87 -19.93
C ASN A 44 -2.21 -19.99 -18.71
N PHE A 45 -2.64 -20.74 -17.70
CA PHE A 45 -1.80 -21.14 -16.56
C PHE A 45 -1.09 -22.46 -16.91
N ALA A 46 0.04 -22.77 -16.25
CA ALA A 46 0.99 -23.82 -16.65
C ALA A 46 0.36 -25.17 -17.09
N ASP A 47 1.01 -25.78 -18.09
CA ASP A 47 0.62 -26.96 -18.89
C ASP A 47 -0.62 -26.75 -19.78
N ALA A 48 -0.36 -26.34 -21.02
CA ALA A 48 -1.34 -26.04 -22.08
C ALA A 48 -2.26 -27.22 -22.49
N GLU A 49 -2.08 -28.39 -21.87
CA GLU A 49 -2.89 -29.60 -22.06
C GLU A 49 -4.09 -29.67 -21.10
N ASP A 50 -4.19 -28.75 -20.15
CA ASP A 50 -5.20 -28.78 -19.10
C ASP A 50 -6.15 -27.58 -19.22
N ASP A 51 -7.42 -27.82 -19.57
CA ASP A 51 -8.50 -26.82 -19.64
C ASP A 51 -8.86 -26.22 -18.26
N ARG A 52 -8.02 -26.44 -17.25
CA ARG A 52 -8.23 -25.92 -15.89
C ARG A 52 -8.12 -24.41 -15.89
N LYS A 53 -9.09 -23.79 -15.21
CA LYS A 53 -9.14 -22.36 -14.90
C LYS A 53 -8.87 -22.20 -13.40
N PRO A 54 -7.62 -21.95 -12.96
CA PRO A 54 -7.28 -21.92 -11.55
C PRO A 54 -8.03 -20.85 -10.76
N VAL A 55 -8.41 -19.77 -11.46
CA VAL A 55 -9.26 -18.71 -10.92
C VAL A 55 -10.47 -18.59 -11.83
N ASP A 56 -11.64 -18.80 -11.26
CA ASP A 56 -12.89 -18.70 -11.99
C ASP A 56 -14.06 -18.38 -11.05
N PHE A 57 -14.44 -17.10 -10.92
CA PHE A 57 -15.47 -16.68 -9.99
C PHE A 57 -16.27 -15.43 -10.42
N ASP A 58 -17.51 -15.32 -9.96
CA ASP A 58 -18.36 -14.13 -10.14
C ASP A 58 -17.83 -12.99 -9.25
N THR A 59 -17.56 -11.82 -9.85
CA THR A 59 -17.07 -10.61 -9.16
C THR A 59 -17.91 -10.17 -7.95
N LYS A 60 -19.19 -10.54 -7.86
CA LYS A 60 -20.05 -10.20 -6.72
C LYS A 60 -19.52 -10.73 -5.39
N ILE A 61 -18.84 -11.87 -5.40
CA ILE A 61 -18.27 -12.45 -4.17
C ILE A 61 -17.07 -11.62 -3.65
N LEU A 62 -16.46 -10.81 -4.52
CA LEU A 62 -15.32 -9.98 -4.18
C LEU A 62 -15.79 -8.73 -3.43
N GLY A 63 -15.88 -8.83 -2.11
CA GLY A 63 -16.34 -7.74 -1.24
C GLY A 63 -17.44 -8.16 -0.28
N GLU A 64 -18.02 -9.36 -0.46
CA GLU A 64 -18.87 -9.99 0.54
C GLU A 64 -18.01 -10.45 1.72
N ARG A 65 -17.78 -9.53 2.65
CA ARG A 65 -17.10 -9.82 3.91
C ARG A 65 -18.03 -9.48 5.05
N GLN A 66 -18.20 -10.43 5.97
CA GLN A 66 -18.89 -10.15 7.22
C GLN A 66 -18.18 -8.99 7.93
N MET A 67 -18.97 -8.02 8.39
CA MET A 67 -18.42 -6.91 9.17
C MET A 67 -17.85 -7.46 10.48
N LYS A 68 -16.60 -7.10 10.77
CA LYS A 68 -15.97 -7.44 12.03
C LYS A 68 -16.52 -6.53 13.12
N GLU A 69 -17.14 -7.11 14.15
CA GLU A 69 -17.48 -6.38 15.37
C GLU A 69 -16.23 -6.24 16.25
N PHE A 70 -15.96 -5.01 16.71
CA PHE A 70 -14.87 -4.70 17.62
C PHE A 70 -15.46 -4.37 19.00
N HIS A 71 -15.22 -5.23 19.98
CA HIS A 71 -15.54 -4.94 21.38
C HIS A 71 -14.37 -4.20 22.03
N LEU A 72 -14.46 -2.88 22.09
CA LEU A 72 -13.42 -2.03 22.67
C LEU A 72 -13.78 -1.67 24.11
N THR A 73 -12.81 -1.79 25.01
CA THR A 73 -12.89 -1.30 26.38
C THR A 73 -11.87 -0.18 26.58
N SER A 74 -12.31 0.92 27.17
CA SER A 74 -11.43 2.03 27.53
C SER A 74 -10.78 1.76 28.88
N LEU A 75 -9.48 1.95 28.95
CA LEU A 75 -8.71 1.86 30.19
C LEU A 75 -8.27 3.27 30.57
N SER A 76 -8.60 3.70 31.79
CA SER A 76 -8.13 4.98 32.30
C SER A 76 -6.63 4.89 32.62
N SER A 77 -5.84 5.78 32.03
CA SER A 77 -4.42 5.91 32.39
C SER A 77 -4.32 6.57 33.76
N LYS A 78 -3.61 5.95 34.70
CA LYS A 78 -3.22 6.61 35.95
C LYS A 78 -2.16 7.66 35.63
N LEU A 79 -2.57 8.94 35.66
CA LEU A 79 -1.65 10.06 35.51
C LEU A 79 -1.05 10.41 36.87
N ARG A 80 0.23 10.79 36.88
CA ARG A 80 0.90 11.36 38.06
C ARG A 80 1.34 12.78 37.70
N GLU A 81 1.39 13.64 38.70
CA GLU A 81 1.92 14.99 38.51
C GLU A 81 3.40 14.97 38.09
N LEU A 82 3.79 15.91 37.24
CA LEU A 82 5.17 15.99 36.78
C LEU A 82 6.08 16.45 37.92
N GLU A 83 6.94 15.55 38.39
CA GLU A 83 7.97 15.88 39.38
C GLU A 83 9.26 16.24 38.66
N LEU A 84 9.72 17.48 38.83
CA LEU A 84 11.00 17.92 38.28
C LEU A 84 12.13 17.66 39.28
N PRO A 85 13.32 17.24 38.82
CA PRO A 85 14.48 17.11 39.67
C PRO A 85 14.81 18.42 40.40
N ALA A 86 15.17 18.31 41.69
CA ALA A 86 15.62 19.46 42.47
C ALA A 86 16.84 20.10 41.81
N GLY A 87 16.77 21.41 41.52
CA GLY A 87 17.84 22.16 40.89
C GLY A 87 17.86 22.13 39.35
N LEU A 88 16.86 21.53 38.69
CA LEU A 88 16.73 21.61 37.23
C LEU A 88 16.48 23.07 36.79
N THR A 89 17.40 23.61 35.99
CA THR A 89 17.23 24.94 35.37
C THR A 89 16.61 24.84 33.98
N VAL A 90 15.96 25.91 33.53
CA VAL A 90 15.39 26.00 32.17
C VAL A 90 16.47 25.79 31.09
N ARG A 91 17.68 26.30 31.30
CA ARG A 91 18.79 26.15 30.36
C ARG A 91 19.20 24.68 30.19
N GLN A 92 19.29 23.93 31.30
CA GLN A 92 19.61 22.50 31.26
C GLN A 92 18.50 21.70 30.58
N ALA A 93 17.23 21.99 30.90
CA ALA A 93 16.09 21.35 30.26
C ALA A 93 16.08 21.60 28.74
N LEU A 94 16.36 22.83 28.32
CA LEU A 94 16.43 23.18 26.89
C LEU A 94 17.55 22.42 26.17
N GLU A 95 18.74 22.31 26.77
CA GLU A 95 19.85 21.53 26.20
C GLU A 95 19.47 20.04 26.01
N MET A 96 18.80 19.45 27.00
CA MET A 96 18.33 18.06 26.92
C MET A 96 17.27 17.89 25.83
N VAL A 97 16.29 18.79 25.77
CA VAL A 97 15.18 18.73 24.80
C VAL A 97 15.69 18.91 23.37
N LEU A 98 16.61 19.84 23.11
CA LEU A 98 17.16 20.06 21.78
C LEU A 98 18.04 18.91 21.27
N ARG A 99 18.48 18.00 22.16
CA ARG A 99 19.18 16.76 21.80
C ARG A 99 18.25 15.59 21.52
N LEU A 100 16.97 15.66 21.90
CA LEU A 100 16.01 14.58 21.62
C LEU A 100 15.80 14.45 20.12
N PRO A 101 15.99 13.28 19.49
CA PRO A 101 15.80 13.12 18.04
C PRO A 101 14.39 13.49 17.56
N SER A 102 13.37 13.42 18.42
CA SER A 102 12.02 13.88 18.11
C SER A 102 11.92 15.39 17.90
N VAL A 103 12.75 16.18 18.59
CA VAL A 103 12.74 17.66 18.61
C VAL A 103 13.90 18.28 17.84
N ALA A 104 15.06 17.63 17.84
CA ALA A 104 16.28 18.09 17.19
C ALA A 104 16.07 18.37 15.69
N SER A 105 17.01 19.12 15.11
CA SER A 105 17.02 19.41 13.67
C SER A 105 16.86 18.13 12.85
N LYS A 106 15.94 18.16 11.89
CA LYS A 106 15.74 17.07 10.91
C LYS A 106 16.65 17.21 9.69
N ARG A 107 17.47 18.26 9.66
CA ARG A 107 18.49 18.41 8.64
C ARG A 107 19.59 17.39 8.92
N CYS A 108 19.75 16.46 8.00
CA CYS A 108 20.89 15.57 7.94
C CYS A 108 21.86 16.17 6.92
N ASP A 109 22.46 17.31 7.24
CA ASP A 109 23.59 17.80 6.46
C ASP A 109 24.83 17.04 6.94
N ALA A 110 25.40 16.21 6.07
CA ALA A 110 26.58 15.39 6.28
C ALA A 110 27.83 16.04 5.68
#